data_AF-A0A1G7W6S2-F1
#
_entry.id   AF-A0A1G7W6S2-F1
#
_cell.length_a   1.000
_cell.length_b   1.000
_cell.length_c   1.000
_cell.angle_alpha   90.00
_cell.angle_beta   90.00
_cell.angle_gamma   90.00
#
_symmetry.space_group_name_H-M   'P 1'
#
loop_
_entity.id
_entity.type
_entity.pdbx_description
1 polymer ?
#
loop_
_entity_poly.entity_id
_entity_poly.type
_entity_poly.pdbx_seq_one_letter_code
_entity_poly.pdbx_strand_id
1 'polypeptide(L)'
;MKIVDKFTDLDKALAYITEINAEYANLVAQKKAESDRANGDIESLKDELNDANAIITDLGAQLAALSEISAPDKKVVSIKGDQYVLTGTDFLIPGVGPKKLDELAADEKLLEKLLAKESSILTPVS
;
A
#
# COMPACT_ATOMS: atom_id res chain seq x y z
N MET A 1 62.58 42.85 -32.70
CA MET A 1 61.93 41.53 -32.83
C MET A 1 60.81 41.25 -31.79
N LYS A 2 60.56 42.11 -30.77
CA LYS A 2 59.69 41.77 -29.63
C LYS A 2 58.16 41.91 -29.80
N ILE A 3 57.65 42.41 -30.92
CA ILE A 3 56.21 42.73 -31.09
C ILE A 3 55.44 41.54 -31.67
N VAL A 4 56.01 40.82 -32.64
CA VAL A 4 55.39 39.64 -33.27
C VAL A 4 55.22 38.50 -32.26
N ASP A 5 56.22 38.30 -31.38
CA ASP A 5 56.15 37.29 -30.32
C ASP A 5 54.97 37.54 -29.36
N LYS A 6 54.71 38.80 -29.00
CA LYS A 6 53.58 39.18 -28.12
C LYS A 6 52.21 38.90 -28.74
N PHE A 7 52.04 39.12 -30.05
CA PHE A 7 50.79 38.79 -30.75
C PHE A 7 50.56 37.27 -30.79
N THR A 8 51.63 36.51 -31.01
CA THR A 8 51.56 35.03 -31.05
C THR A 8 51.15 34.44 -29.70
N ASP A 9 51.62 35.02 -28.59
CA ASP A 9 51.23 34.58 -27.24
C ASP A 9 49.77 34.95 -26.91
N LEU A 10 49.29 36.09 -27.41
CA LEU A 10 47.89 36.51 -27.25
C LEU A 10 46.94 35.57 -28.03
N ASP A 11 47.30 35.20 -29.26
CA ASP A 11 46.50 34.29 -30.08
C ASP A 11 46.41 32.89 -29.47
N LYS A 12 47.51 32.39 -28.88
CA LYS A 12 47.52 31.13 -28.13
C LYS A 12 46.63 31.20 -26.89
N ALA A 13 46.67 32.32 -26.15
CA ALA A 13 45.81 32.51 -24.99
C ALA A 13 44.33 32.55 -25.38
N LEU A 14 43.98 33.22 -26.49
CA LEU A 14 42.62 33.26 -27.02
C LEU A 14 42.12 31.87 -27.47
N ALA A 15 42.97 31.09 -28.15
CA ALA A 15 42.64 29.73 -28.55
C ALA A 15 42.36 28.85 -27.31
N TYR A 16 43.22 28.93 -26.29
CA TYR A 16 43.06 28.18 -25.04
C TYR A 16 41.77 28.55 -24.28
N ILE A 17 41.46 29.85 -24.19
CA ILE A 17 40.21 30.32 -23.56
C ILE A 17 38.99 29.80 -24.34
N THR A 18 39.07 29.80 -25.67
CA THR A 18 37.97 29.30 -26.53
C THR A 18 37.72 27.81 -26.31
N GLU A 19 38.80 27.02 -26.22
CA GLU A 19 38.73 25.59 -25.94
C GLU A 19 38.14 25.31 -24.55
N ILE A 20 38.62 25.99 -23.50
CA ILE A 20 38.07 25.87 -22.15
C ILE A 20 36.58 26.22 -22.12
N ASN A 21 36.18 27.30 -22.79
CA ASN A 21 34.78 27.70 -22.81
C ASN A 21 33.89 26.66 -23.50
N ALA A 22 34.39 26.01 -24.55
CA ALA A 22 33.68 24.91 -25.22
C ALA A 22 33.58 23.68 -24.30
N GLU A 23 34.65 23.29 -23.62
CA GLU A 23 34.63 22.21 -22.64
C GLU A 23 33.67 22.48 -21.49
N TYR A 24 33.69 23.72 -20.96
CA TYR A 24 32.80 24.14 -19.88
C TYR A 24 31.33 24.11 -20.33
N ALA A 25 31.02 24.60 -21.52
CA ALA A 25 29.67 24.54 -22.08
C ALA A 25 29.18 23.10 -22.23
N ASN A 26 30.04 22.20 -22.71
CA ASN A 26 29.72 20.77 -22.82
C ASN A 26 29.49 20.13 -21.46
N LEU A 27 30.33 20.43 -20.47
CA LEU A 27 30.18 19.92 -19.11
C LEU A 27 28.88 20.39 -18.46
N VAL A 28 28.52 21.67 -18.63
CA VAL A 28 27.25 22.22 -18.13
C VAL A 28 26.06 21.53 -18.79
N ALA A 29 26.10 21.31 -20.11
CA ALA A 29 25.05 20.60 -20.83
C ALA A 29 24.88 19.15 -20.33
N GLN A 30 26.00 18.44 -20.11
CA GLN A 30 25.98 17.09 -19.55
C GLN A 30 25.40 17.06 -18.14
N LYS A 31 25.85 17.97 -17.25
CA LYS A 31 25.35 18.04 -15.87
C LYS A 31 23.88 18.43 -15.80
N LYS A 32 23.42 19.29 -16.70
CA LYS A 32 22.00 19.59 -16.82
C LYS A 32 21.19 18.36 -17.24
N ALA A 33 21.66 17.61 -18.24
CA ALA A 33 20.98 16.39 -18.68
C ALA A 33 20.94 15.32 -17.57
N GLU A 34 22.02 15.16 -16.79
CA GLU A 34 22.04 14.28 -15.62
C GLU A 34 21.03 14.71 -14.55
N SER A 35 20.97 16.02 -14.25
CA SER A 35 20.00 16.56 -13.29
C SER A 35 18.56 16.37 -13.74
N ASP A 36 18.28 16.60 -15.03
CA ASP A 36 16.93 16.47 -15.59
C ASP A 36 16.48 14.99 -15.55
N ARG A 37 17.38 14.03 -15.80
CA ARG A 37 17.09 12.58 -15.62
C ARG A 37 16.84 12.21 -14.17
N ALA A 38 17.71 12.64 -13.26
CA ALA A 38 17.56 12.34 -11.84
C ALA A 38 16.24 12.88 -11.27
N ASN A 39 15.80 14.06 -11.73
CA ASN A 39 14.50 14.60 -11.35
C ASN A 39 13.34 13.73 -11.88
N GLY A 40 13.43 13.23 -13.11
CA GLY A 40 12.44 12.29 -13.64
C GLY A 40 12.37 10.98 -12.85
N ASP A 41 13.52 10.44 -12.45
CA ASP A 41 13.57 9.22 -11.61
C ASP A 41 12.94 9.47 -10.23
N ILE A 42 13.18 10.64 -9.63
CA ILE A 42 12.58 11.04 -8.35
C ILE A 42 11.05 11.14 -8.46
N GLU A 43 10.54 11.72 -9.54
CA GLU A 43 9.09 11.81 -9.78
C GLU A 43 8.47 10.41 -9.93
N SER A 44 9.09 9.53 -10.71
CA SER A 44 8.63 8.13 -10.86
C SER A 44 8.61 7.39 -9.53
N LEU A 45 9.67 7.49 -8.74
CA LEU A 45 9.75 6.86 -7.41
C LEU A 45 8.71 7.42 -6.43
N LYS A 46 8.36 8.70 -6.56
CA LYS A 46 7.33 9.32 -5.74
C LYS A 46 5.93 8.78 -6.07
N ASP A 47 5.66 8.55 -7.34
CA ASP A 47 4.40 7.94 -7.78
C ASP A 47 4.30 6.49 -7.30
N GLU A 48 5.36 5.69 -7.46
CA GLU A 48 5.42 4.32 -6.93
C GLU A 48 5.22 4.27 -5.41
N LEU A 49 5.78 5.23 -4.67
CA LEU A 49 5.59 5.33 -3.22
C LEU A 49 4.14 5.65 -2.85
N ASN A 50 3.47 6.52 -3.61
CA ASN A 50 2.07 6.86 -3.39
C ASN A 50 1.16 5.64 -3.64
N ASP A 51 1.41 4.90 -4.72
CA ASP A 51 0.67 3.68 -5.04
C ASP A 51 0.86 2.61 -3.95
N ALA A 52 2.10 2.42 -3.50
CA ALA A 52 2.39 1.49 -2.40
C ALA A 52 1.67 1.89 -1.10
N ASN A 53 1.63 3.18 -0.77
CA ASN A 53 0.90 3.68 0.41
C ASN A 53 -0.61 3.47 0.30
N ALA A 54 -1.19 3.63 -0.90
CA ALA A 54 -2.60 3.34 -1.13
C ALA A 54 -2.90 1.85 -0.90
N ILE A 55 -2.05 0.96 -1.40
CA ILE A 55 -2.18 -0.49 -1.19
C ILE A 55 -2.06 -0.83 0.30
N ILE A 56 -1.08 -0.26 1.02
CA ILE A 56 -0.92 -0.49 2.46
C ILE A 56 -2.17 -0.04 3.23
N THR A 57 -2.74 1.11 2.86
CA THR A 57 -3.95 1.65 3.49
C THR A 57 -5.14 0.73 3.28
N ASP A 58 -5.33 0.25 2.05
CA ASP A 58 -6.40 -0.69 1.71
C ASP A 58 -6.25 -2.03 2.46
N LEU A 59 -5.04 -2.61 2.46
CA LEU A 59 -4.76 -3.83 3.22
C LEU A 59 -4.96 -3.64 4.72
N GLY A 60 -4.61 -2.46 5.26
CA GLY A 60 -4.86 -2.12 6.66
C GLY A 60 -6.35 -2.10 6.99
N ALA A 61 -7.18 -1.55 6.11
CA ALA A 61 -8.63 -1.55 6.26
C ALA A 61 -9.22 -2.96 6.19
N GLN A 62 -8.76 -3.77 5.23
CA GLN A 62 -9.18 -5.17 5.11
C GLN A 62 -8.81 -5.98 6.35
N LEU A 63 -7.61 -5.78 6.89
CA LEU A 63 -7.16 -6.46 8.11
C LEU A 63 -7.98 -6.05 9.33
N ALA A 64 -8.32 -4.77 9.45
CA ALA A 64 -9.20 -4.28 10.53
C ALA A 64 -10.58 -4.96 10.45
N ALA A 65 -11.18 -5.02 9.26
CA ALA A 65 -12.45 -5.70 9.05
C ALA A 65 -12.37 -7.20 9.41
N LEU A 66 -11.30 -7.89 8.99
CA LEU A 66 -11.08 -9.29 9.35
C LEU A 66 -10.88 -9.49 10.87
N SER A 67 -10.19 -8.57 11.54
CA SER A 67 -9.99 -8.62 12.98
C SER A 67 -11.30 -8.43 13.76
N GLU A 68 -12.22 -7.60 13.28
CA GLU A 68 -13.55 -7.46 13.89
C GLU A 68 -14.40 -8.73 13.74
N ILE A 69 -14.20 -9.47 12.65
CA ILE A 69 -14.93 -10.70 12.34
C ILE A 69 -14.31 -11.92 13.04
N SER A 70 -12.99 -11.91 13.25
CA SER A 70 -12.22 -12.96 13.93
C SER A 70 -12.06 -12.74 15.45
N ALA A 71 -12.84 -11.83 16.03
CA ALA A 71 -12.85 -11.62 17.48
C ALA A 71 -13.18 -12.95 18.20
N PRO A 72 -12.60 -13.22 19.39
CA PRO A 72 -12.77 -14.51 20.09
C PRO A 72 -14.21 -14.82 20.50
N ASP A 73 -15.08 -13.81 20.48
CA ASP A 73 -16.52 -13.88 20.75
C ASP A 73 -17.36 -13.79 19.46
N LYS A 74 -16.76 -13.85 18.27
CA LYS A 74 -17.47 -13.79 17.00
C LYS A 74 -17.00 -14.88 16.05
N LYS A 75 -17.93 -15.39 15.24
CA LYS A 75 -17.60 -16.35 14.17
C LYS A 75 -18.57 -16.23 13.01
N VAL A 76 -18.07 -16.23 11.78
CA VAL A 76 -18.92 -16.31 10.59
C VAL A 76 -19.36 -17.75 10.39
N VAL A 77 -20.67 -17.93 10.23
CA VAL A 77 -21.30 -19.20 9.89
C VAL A 77 -22.13 -19.02 8.62
N SER A 78 -22.24 -20.08 7.82
CA SER A 78 -23.12 -20.10 6.65
C SER A 78 -24.35 -20.92 6.96
N ILE A 79 -25.54 -20.36 6.71
CA ILE A 79 -26.83 -21.02 6.94
C ILE A 79 -27.61 -20.90 5.64
N LYS A 80 -27.86 -22.04 4.95
CA LYS A 80 -28.59 -22.09 3.67
C LYS A 80 -28.02 -21.20 2.54
N GLY A 81 -26.71 -20.92 2.57
CA GLY A 81 -26.02 -20.10 1.57
C GLY A 81 -25.86 -18.63 1.95
N ASP A 82 -26.54 -18.16 3.00
CA ASP A 82 -26.37 -16.82 3.54
C ASP A 82 -25.36 -16.81 4.69
N GLN A 83 -24.58 -15.72 4.82
CA GLN A 83 -23.58 -15.57 5.88
C GLN A 83 -24.12 -14.79 7.07
N TYR A 84 -23.83 -15.27 8.27
CA TYR A 84 -24.20 -14.64 9.55
C TYR A 84 -23.00 -14.59 10.49
N VAL A 85 -22.90 -13.54 11.29
CA VAL A 85 -22.01 -13.43 12.44
C VAL A 85 -22.72 -13.97 13.67
N LEU A 86 -22.21 -15.07 14.20
CA LEU A 86 -22.58 -15.59 15.52
C LEU A 86 -21.78 -14.82 16.58
N THR A 87 -22.45 -14.16 17.52
CA THR A 87 -21.83 -13.34 18.57
C THR A 87 -22.07 -13.92 19.96
N GLY A 88 -21.01 -14.03 20.75
CA GLY A 88 -20.97 -14.61 22.10
C GLY A 88 -19.99 -15.78 22.21
N THR A 89 -19.58 -16.12 23.43
CA THR A 89 -18.66 -17.25 23.70
C THR A 89 -19.38 -18.48 24.24
N ASP A 90 -20.48 -18.27 24.96
CA ASP A 90 -21.23 -19.24 25.73
C ASP A 90 -22.73 -19.06 25.51
N PHE A 91 -23.41 -20.14 25.11
CA PHE A 91 -24.81 -20.11 24.71
C PHE A 91 -25.61 -21.08 25.53
N LEU A 92 -26.68 -20.61 26.19
CA LEU A 92 -27.67 -21.47 26.84
C LEU A 92 -28.85 -21.67 25.90
N ILE A 93 -28.90 -22.84 25.26
CA ILE A 93 -29.91 -23.13 24.24
C ILE A 93 -31.02 -23.99 24.86
N PRO A 94 -32.27 -23.50 24.91
CA PRO A 94 -33.39 -24.25 25.49
C PRO A 94 -33.58 -25.62 24.83
N GLY A 95 -33.61 -26.69 25.63
CA GLY A 95 -33.79 -28.06 25.15
C GLY A 95 -32.53 -28.74 24.58
N VAL A 96 -31.39 -28.04 24.53
CA VAL A 96 -30.10 -28.61 24.11
C VAL A 96 -29.07 -28.52 25.25
N GLY A 97 -29.05 -27.41 25.99
CA GLY A 97 -28.09 -27.17 27.07
C GLY A 97 -27.02 -26.14 26.67
N PRO A 98 -25.97 -25.98 27.49
CA PRO A 98 -24.88 -25.05 27.21
C PRO A 98 -24.06 -25.49 26.00
N LYS A 99 -23.66 -24.52 25.16
CA LYS A 99 -22.78 -24.70 24.01
C LYS A 99 -21.74 -23.59 23.96
N LYS A 100 -20.51 -23.94 23.58
CA LYS A 100 -19.46 -22.96 23.24
C LYS A 100 -19.62 -22.46 21.82
N LEU A 101 -19.03 -21.30 21.50
CA LEU A 101 -19.04 -20.70 20.17
C LEU A 101 -18.65 -21.69 19.05
N ASP A 102 -17.54 -22.40 19.20
CA ASP A 102 -17.09 -23.37 18.18
C ASP A 102 -18.04 -24.56 18.02
N GLU A 103 -18.62 -25.02 19.13
CA GLU A 103 -19.57 -26.14 19.13
C GLU A 103 -20.89 -25.75 18.48
N LEU A 104 -21.37 -24.53 18.73
CA LEU A 104 -22.58 -24.00 18.13
C LEU A 104 -22.38 -23.69 16.64
N ALA A 105 -21.23 -23.12 16.29
CA ALA A 105 -20.88 -22.80 14.91
C ALA A 105 -20.76 -24.05 14.02
N ALA A 106 -20.48 -25.22 14.60
CA ALA A 106 -20.42 -26.49 13.89
C ALA A 106 -21.80 -27.19 13.73
N ASP A 107 -22.85 -26.74 14.42
CA ASP A 107 -24.17 -27.36 14.41
C ASP A 107 -25.16 -26.59 13.53
N GLU A 108 -25.08 -26.84 12.21
CA GLU A 108 -25.90 -26.17 11.19
C GLU A 108 -27.41 -26.29 11.45
N LYS A 109 -27.88 -27.45 11.93
CA LYS A 109 -29.31 -27.65 12.24
C LYS A 109 -29.77 -26.79 13.40
N LEU A 110 -28.91 -26.56 14.38
CA LEU A 110 -29.23 -25.71 15.51
C LEU A 110 -29.19 -24.23 15.13
N LEU A 111 -28.22 -23.84 14.29
CA LEU A 111 -28.15 -22.50 13.72
C LEU A 111 -29.40 -22.15 12.90
N GLU A 112 -29.89 -23.08 12.06
CA GLU A 112 -31.15 -22.89 11.33
C GLU A 112 -32.34 -22.69 12.26
N LYS A 113 -32.42 -23.45 13.37
CA LYS A 113 -33.48 -23.30 14.37
C LYS A 113 -33.41 -21.97 15.11
N LEU A 114 -32.20 -21.49 15.38
CA LEU A 114 -31.98 -20.20 16.04
C LEU A 114 -32.35 -19.04 15.11
N LEU A 115 -32.00 -19.15 13.83
CA LEU A 115 -32.39 -18.19 12.80
C LEU A 115 -33.91 -18.15 12.63
N ALA A 116 -34.58 -19.31 12.58
CA ALA A 116 -36.04 -19.41 12.50
C ALA A 116 -36.77 -18.86 13.74
N LYS A 117 -36.06 -18.69 14.86
CA LYS A 117 -36.56 -18.07 16.10
C LYS A 117 -36.17 -16.59 16.24
N GLU A 118 -35.58 -15.99 15.20
CA GLU A 118 -35.12 -14.59 15.20
C GLU A 118 -34.17 -14.28 16.37
N SER A 119 -33.26 -15.21 16.66
CA SER A 119 -32.31 -15.02 17.76
C SER A 119 -31.34 -13.87 17.47
N SER A 120 -31.17 -12.96 18.45
CA SER A 120 -30.27 -11.81 18.34
C SER A 120 -28.78 -12.15 18.34
N ILE A 121 -28.42 -13.44 18.50
CA ILE A 121 -27.02 -13.88 18.48
C ILE A 121 -26.49 -14.08 17.06
N LEU A 122 -27.37 -14.17 16.06
CA LEU A 122 -27.02 -14.29 14.64
C LEU A 122 -27.38 -12.98 13.93
N THR A 123 -26.37 -12.31 13.39
CA THR A 123 -26.56 -11.07 12.62
C THR A 123 -26.13 -11.31 11.17
N PRO A 124 -26.92 -10.98 10.14
CA PRO A 124 -26.51 -11.17 8.76
C PRO A 124 -25.25 -10.35 8.43
N VAL A 125 -24.33 -10.95 7.68
CA VAL A 125 -23.18 -10.24 7.09
C VAL A 125 -23.70 -9.50 5.86
N SER A 126 -23.89 -8.19 5.98
CA SER A 126 -24.30 -7.30 4.89
C SER A 126 -23.21 -7.07 3.85
#